data_AF-A0A5K0ZNC7-F1
#
_entry.id   AF-A0A5K0ZNC7-F1
#
_cell.length_a   1.000
_cell.length_b   1.000
_cell.length_c   1.000
_cell.angle_alpha   90.00
_cell.angle_beta   90.00
_cell.angle_gamma   90.00
#
_symmetry.space_group_name_H-M   'P 1'
#
loop_
_entity.id
_entity.type
_entity.pdbx_description
1 polymer ?
#
loop_
_entity_poly.entity_id
_entity_poly.type
_entity_poly.pdbx_seq_one_letter_code
_entity_poly.pdbx_strand_id
1 'polypeptide(L)' 'VDSANKHGILLEVVQILIDLNLIITKAYISSDGGWFMD' A
#
# COMPACT_ATOMS: atom_id res chain seq x y z
N VAL A 1 -10.97 -14.66 -0.61
CA VAL A 1 -9.84 -13.77 -0.24
C VAL A 1 -9.90 -12.63 -1.23
N ASP A 2 -10.76 -11.64 -0.91
CA ASP A 2 -11.18 -10.57 -1.83
C ASP A 2 -10.43 -9.25 -1.54
N SER A 3 -9.14 -9.37 -1.21
CA SER A 3 -8.29 -8.22 -0.82
C SER A 3 -7.33 -7.77 -1.92
N ALA A 4 -7.34 -8.38 -3.09
CA ALA A 4 -6.45 -7.98 -4.18
C ALA A 4 -7.03 -6.76 -4.90
N ASN A 5 -6.50 -5.58 -4.59
CA ASN A 5 -6.57 -4.37 -5.40
C ASN A 5 -7.92 -3.68 -5.50
N LYS A 6 -8.54 -3.40 -4.35
CA LYS A 6 -9.41 -2.21 -4.30
C LYS A 6 -8.52 -0.98 -4.54
N HIS A 7 -8.98 -0.12 -5.45
CA HIS A 7 -8.39 1.17 -5.78
C HIS A 7 -7.93 1.89 -4.51
N GLY A 8 -6.66 2.29 -4.43
CA GLY A 8 -6.11 3.01 -3.28
C GLY A 8 -5.58 2.18 -2.10
N ILE A 9 -5.55 0.83 -2.15
CA ILE A 9 -5.05 0.01 -1.03
C ILE A 9 -3.59 0.32 -0.64
N LEU A 10 -2.74 0.63 -1.62
CA LEU A 10 -1.36 1.01 -1.33
C LEU A 10 -1.27 2.36 -0.62
N LEU A 11 -2.12 3.31 -1.03
CA LEU A 11 -2.19 4.63 -0.40
C LEU A 11 -2.64 4.51 1.07
N GLU A 12 -3.65 3.68 1.33
CA GLU A 12 -4.13 3.40 2.70
C GLU A 12 -3.03 2.80 3.59
N VAL A 13 -2.27 1.84 3.07
CA VAL A 13 -1.15 1.24 3.82
C VAL A 13 -0.09 2.27 4.17
N VAL A 14 0.28 3.13 3.22
CA VAL A 14 1.27 4.19 3.47
C VAL A 14 0.74 5.21 4.47
N GLN A 15 -0.54 5.56 4.40
CA GLN A 15 -1.20 6.47 5.34
C GLN A 15 -1.10 5.95 6.80
N ILE A 16 -1.43 4.67 7.02
CA ILE A 16 -1.37 4.05 8.36
C ILE A 16 0.06 4.06 8.91
N LEU A 17 1.06 3.77 8.08
CA LEU A 17 2.46 3.77 8.52
C LEU A 17 2.93 5.18 8.94
N ILE A 18 2.47 6.21 8.22
CA ILE A 18 2.74 7.62 8.56
C ILE A 18 2.02 7.99 9.87
N ASP A 19 0.76 7.60 10.05
CA ASP A 19 -0.03 7.87 11.26
C ASP A 19 0.60 7.23 12.51
N LEU A 20 1.31 6.11 12.34
CA LEU A 20 2.08 5.44 13.39
C LEU A 20 3.46 6.08 13.64
N ASN A 21 3.80 7.20 13.01
CA ASN A 21 5.10 7.85 13.03
C ASN A 21 6.27 6.94 12.62
N LEU A 22 6.01 5.97 11.73
CA LEU A 22 7.07 5.10 11.21
C LEU A 22 7.76 5.77 10.02
N ILE A 23 9.09 5.82 10.07
CA ILE A 23 9.90 6.34 8.96
C ILE A 23 10.21 5.18 8.02
N ILE A 24 9.58 5.19 6.84
CA ILE A 24 9.87 4.22 5.78
C ILE A 24 11.13 4.67 5.05
N THR A 25 12.27 4.05 5.35
CA THR A 25 13.54 4.32 4.66
C THR A 25 13.69 3.52 3.36
N LYS A 26 13.03 2.36 3.28
CA LYS A 26 12.96 1.51 2.08
C LYS A 26 11.75 0.58 2.17
N ALA A 27 11.04 0.39 1.06
CA ALA A 27 9.98 -0.60 0.95
C ALA A 27 10.04 -1.29 -0.42
N TYR A 28 9.70 -2.57 -0.45
CA TYR A 28 9.55 -3.35 -1.68
C TYR A 28 8.11 -3.87 -1.72
N ILE A 29 7.41 -3.56 -2.80
CA ILE A 29 6.00 -3.91 -2.99
C ILE A 29 5.88 -4.61 -4.33
N SER A 30 5.24 -5.77 -4.35
CA SER A 30 5.02 -6.60 -5.54
C SER A 30 3.58 -7.10 -5.54
N SER A 31 2.93 -7.10 -6.69
CA SER A 31 1.61 -7.71 -6.88
C SER A 31 1.62 -8.60 -8.11
N ASP A 32 0.86 -9.67 -8.05
CA ASP A 32 0.59 -10.64 -9.13
C ASP A 32 -0.43 -10.12 -10.17
N GLY A 33 -1.13 -9.03 -9.87
CA GLY A 33 -1.97 -8.25 -10.79
C GLY A 33 -1.87 -6.75 -10.50
N GLY A 34 -1.85 -5.90 -11.52
CA GLY A 34 -1.43 -4.48 -11.42
C GLY A 34 -2.04 -3.66 -10.28
N TRP A 35 -1.22 -2.79 -9.69
CA TRP A 35 -1.65 -1.83 -8.66
C TRP A 35 -2.35 -0.64 -9.32
N PHE A 36 -3.62 -0.40 -8.99
CA PHE A 36 -4.26 0.88 -9.31
C PHE A 36 -3.81 1.91 -8.27
N MET A 37 -3.01 2.88 -8.73
CA MET A 37 -2.46 4.01 -7.97
C MET A 37 -3.21 5.32 -8.27
N ASP A 38 -4.32 5.26 -9.01
CA ASP A 38 -5.24 6.38 -9.14
C ASP A 38 -6.17 6.44 -7.92
#